data_AF-A0A2D5YT18-F1
#
_entry.id   AF-A0A2D5YT18-F1
#
_cell.length_a   1.000
_cell.length_b   1.000
_cell.length_c   1.000
_cell.angle_alpha   90.00
_cell.angle_beta   90.00
_cell.angle_gamma   90.00
#
_symmetry.space_group_name_H-M   'P 1'
#
loop_
_entity.id
_entity.type
_entity.pdbx_description
1 polymer ?
#
loop_
_entity_poly.entity_id
_entity_poly.type
_entity_poly.pdbx_seq_one_letter_code
_entity_poly.pdbx_strand_id
1 'polypeptide(L)'
;MLSASRVLGQRRGRIIAFPFTVGSTHVPTQRRINSRYCTAKLRADYAHVGLHDVKSGETWIARRRLGVVPIRISHARMLHGGSDTTSVAEKDHFLCYWYHTPGTGEGPLHGYPIEWEEGHLMVRLDPNWNHQKQALIRQSDTAKVERNIDRQYVLGQKLFDQYVALGPKFPLSWHMIGPRPADSMFYVQRVEPGQ
;
A
#
# COMPACT_ATOMS: atom_id res chain seq x y z
N MET A 1 -76.52 -29.69 -12.82
CA MET A 1 -75.40 -29.15 -13.63
C MET A 1 -74.29 -28.70 -12.68
N LEU A 2 -73.13 -29.37 -12.79
CA LEU A 2 -71.74 -28.90 -12.54
C LEU A 2 -71.50 -28.01 -11.29
N SER A 3 -70.97 -28.55 -10.19
CA SER A 3 -69.52 -28.74 -9.90
C SER A 3 -68.67 -27.47 -10.03
N ALA A 4 -68.18 -26.95 -8.89
CA ALA A 4 -66.73 -26.85 -8.61
C ALA A 4 -66.48 -26.01 -7.33
N SER A 5 -65.98 -26.68 -6.30
CA SER A 5 -65.19 -26.04 -5.24
C SER A 5 -63.84 -25.60 -5.81
N ARG A 6 -63.36 -24.40 -5.44
CA ARG A 6 -61.92 -24.08 -5.54
C ARG A 6 -61.43 -23.34 -4.30
N VAL A 7 -60.67 -24.10 -3.53
CA VAL A 7 -59.77 -23.72 -2.45
C VAL A 7 -58.66 -22.83 -3.02
N LEU A 8 -58.51 -21.61 -2.50
CA LEU A 8 -57.32 -20.78 -2.70
C LEU A 8 -56.29 -21.16 -1.63
N GLY A 9 -55.43 -22.12 -1.99
CA GLY A 9 -54.28 -22.53 -1.21
C GLY A 9 -53.24 -21.41 -1.12
N GLN A 10 -53.00 -20.97 0.11
CA GLN A 10 -51.92 -20.10 0.55
C GLN A 10 -50.56 -20.70 0.12
N ARG A 11 -49.89 -20.11 -0.87
CA ARG A 11 -48.51 -20.48 -1.21
C ARG A 11 -47.58 -19.96 -0.12
N ARG A 12 -47.22 -20.84 0.82
CA ARG A 12 -46.09 -20.64 1.74
C ARG A 12 -44.82 -20.45 0.92
N GLY A 13 -44.31 -19.23 0.89
CA GLY A 13 -42.96 -18.94 0.40
C GLY A 13 -41.95 -19.72 1.25
N ARG A 14 -41.22 -20.64 0.62
CA ARG A 14 -40.03 -21.25 1.20
C ARG A 14 -38.98 -20.14 1.33
N ILE A 15 -38.77 -19.66 2.54
CA ILE A 15 -37.54 -18.94 2.88
C ILE A 15 -36.42 -19.97 2.77
N ILE A 16 -35.66 -19.92 1.68
CA ILE A 16 -34.37 -20.62 1.59
C ILE A 16 -33.42 -19.80 2.45
N ALA A 17 -33.26 -20.22 3.70
CA ALA A 17 -32.16 -19.76 4.53
C ALA A 17 -30.86 -20.21 3.85
N PHE A 18 -30.17 -19.28 3.19
CA PHE A 18 -28.78 -19.49 2.83
C PHE A 18 -27.99 -19.55 4.14
N PRO A 19 -27.33 -20.67 4.48
CA PRO A 19 -26.41 -20.68 5.60
C PRO A 19 -25.30 -19.67 5.28
N PHE A 20 -25.23 -18.62 6.09
CA PHE A 20 -24.10 -17.70 6.10
C PHE A 20 -22.94 -18.50 6.69
N THR A 21 -22.14 -19.12 5.83
CA THR A 21 -20.94 -19.84 6.24
C THR A 21 -19.92 -18.83 6.72
N VAL A 22 -19.97 -18.50 8.02
CA VAL A 22 -18.85 -17.89 8.74
C VAL A 22 -17.76 -18.95 8.81
N GLY A 23 -16.71 -18.78 8.01
CA GLY A 23 -15.56 -19.68 8.06
C GLY A 23 -14.80 -19.82 6.76
N SER A 24 -14.45 -18.72 6.09
CA SER A 24 -13.20 -18.75 5.33
C SER A 24 -12.07 -18.59 6.34
N THR A 25 -11.55 -19.71 6.83
CA THR A 25 -10.23 -19.73 7.43
C THR A 25 -9.26 -19.37 6.32
N HIS A 26 -9.02 -18.07 6.11
CA HIS A 26 -7.91 -17.59 5.32
C HIS A 26 -6.67 -18.01 6.11
N VAL A 27 -6.18 -19.22 5.86
CA VAL A 27 -4.81 -19.59 6.19
C VAL A 27 -3.98 -18.51 5.50
N PRO A 28 -3.22 -17.67 6.23
CA PRO A 28 -2.37 -16.70 5.60
C PRO A 28 -1.31 -17.51 4.86
N THR A 29 -1.51 -17.77 3.58
CA THR A 29 -0.42 -18.15 2.72
C THR A 29 0.54 -16.98 2.82
N GLN A 30 1.67 -17.16 3.49
CA GLN A 30 2.70 -16.13 3.60
C GLN A 30 3.27 -15.93 2.18
N ARG A 31 2.56 -15.20 1.32
CA ARG A 31 3.03 -14.99 -0.04
C ARG A 31 4.27 -14.13 0.05
N ARG A 32 5.34 -14.76 -0.40
CA ARG A 32 6.67 -14.19 -0.45
C ARG A 32 6.71 -13.12 -1.52
N ILE A 33 7.61 -12.16 -1.33
CA ILE A 33 8.02 -11.25 -2.38
C ILE A 33 8.39 -12.05 -3.62
N ASN A 34 7.92 -11.62 -4.77
CA ASN A 34 8.24 -12.22 -6.04
C ASN A 34 9.63 -11.76 -6.49
N SER A 35 10.66 -12.48 -6.04
CA SER A 35 12.08 -12.18 -6.31
C SER A 35 12.43 -12.14 -7.81
N ARG A 36 11.58 -12.70 -8.68
CA ARG A 36 11.70 -12.50 -10.12
C ARG A 36 11.56 -11.01 -10.42
N TYR A 37 10.46 -10.39 -10.00
CA TYR A 37 10.09 -9.00 -10.32
C TYR A 37 10.68 -7.97 -9.37
N CYS A 38 11.14 -8.41 -8.21
CA CYS A 38 11.67 -7.54 -7.18
C CYS A 38 13.17 -7.78 -6.94
N THR A 39 13.77 -6.87 -6.16
CA THR A 39 15.12 -7.01 -5.64
C THR A 39 15.19 -6.33 -4.28
N ALA A 40 15.91 -6.93 -3.34
CA ALA A 40 16.22 -6.31 -2.04
C ALA A 40 17.36 -5.27 -2.16
N LYS A 41 18.11 -5.28 -3.27
CA LYS A 41 19.10 -4.26 -3.57
C LYS A 41 18.41 -2.94 -3.91
N LEU A 42 18.33 -2.05 -2.93
CA LEU A 42 17.83 -0.69 -3.07
C LEU A 42 18.69 0.11 -4.07
N ARG A 43 18.05 1.00 -4.81
CA ARG A 43 18.69 1.80 -5.86
C ARG A 43 18.03 3.17 -5.98
N ALA A 44 18.82 4.20 -6.27
CA ALA A 44 18.37 5.57 -6.45
C ALA A 44 18.50 6.07 -7.91
N ASP A 45 18.84 5.20 -8.87
CA ASP A 45 19.13 5.57 -10.26
C ASP A 45 17.92 5.43 -11.21
N TYR A 46 16.76 5.00 -10.71
CA TYR A 46 15.52 4.98 -11.48
C TYR A 46 14.28 5.03 -10.58
N ALA A 47 13.17 5.56 -11.09
CA ALA A 47 11.89 5.59 -10.39
C ALA A 47 11.24 4.20 -10.29
N HIS A 48 10.70 3.86 -9.11
CA HIS A 48 10.11 2.53 -8.84
C HIS A 48 9.10 2.53 -7.69
N VAL A 49 8.25 1.50 -7.67
CA VAL A 49 7.47 1.15 -6.48
C VAL A 49 8.27 0.22 -5.56
N GLY A 50 7.96 0.24 -4.28
CA GLY A 50 8.56 -0.66 -3.31
C GLY A 50 7.66 -1.07 -2.15
N LEU A 51 8.08 -2.14 -1.47
CA LEU A 51 7.46 -2.71 -0.29
C LEU A 51 8.51 -2.80 0.82
N HIS A 52 8.19 -2.29 2.00
CA HIS A 52 9.00 -2.45 3.20
C HIS A 52 8.25 -3.37 4.17
N ASP A 53 8.86 -4.50 4.53
CA ASP A 53 8.28 -5.47 5.45
C ASP A 53 8.38 -4.93 6.89
N VAL A 54 7.22 -4.63 7.49
CA VAL A 54 7.16 -4.06 8.84
C VAL A 54 7.64 -5.03 9.93
N LYS A 55 7.65 -6.34 9.65
CA LYS A 55 8.09 -7.37 10.60
C LYS A 55 9.60 -7.62 10.51
N SER A 56 10.13 -7.83 9.30
CA SER A 56 11.55 -8.13 9.10
C SER A 56 12.44 -6.89 8.95
N GLY A 57 11.85 -5.75 8.59
CA GLY A 57 12.58 -4.52 8.24
C GLY A 57 13.22 -4.57 6.85
N GLU A 58 12.99 -5.64 6.07
CA GLU A 58 13.55 -5.78 4.72
C GLU A 58 12.81 -4.89 3.71
N THR A 59 13.57 -4.26 2.83
CA THR A 59 13.06 -3.37 1.80
C THR A 59 13.24 -3.98 0.42
N TRP A 60 12.17 -3.97 -0.38
CA TRP A 60 12.14 -4.51 -1.73
C TRP A 60 11.68 -3.45 -2.72
N ILE A 61 12.29 -3.43 -3.91
CA ILE A 61 11.90 -2.56 -5.01
C ILE A 61 11.54 -3.34 -6.25
N ALA A 62 10.67 -2.78 -7.09
CA ALA A 62 10.43 -3.28 -8.43
C ALA A 62 11.71 -3.19 -9.28
N ARG A 63 12.08 -4.31 -9.90
CA ARG A 63 13.28 -4.40 -10.75
C ARG A 63 13.03 -3.74 -12.11
N ARG A 64 13.97 -2.92 -12.57
CA ARG A 64 13.99 -2.42 -13.94
C ARG A 64 14.17 -3.57 -14.94
N ARG A 65 13.29 -3.63 -15.95
CA ARG A 65 13.34 -4.63 -17.03
C ARG A 65 13.01 -3.98 -18.37
N LEU A 66 13.45 -4.61 -19.45
CA LEU A 66 13.10 -4.18 -20.80
C LEU A 66 11.57 -4.17 -20.98
N GLY A 67 11.03 -3.06 -21.48
CA GLY A 67 9.59 -2.90 -21.72
C GLY A 67 8.73 -2.69 -20.45
N VAL A 68 9.33 -2.59 -19.26
CA VAL A 68 8.61 -2.40 -18.01
C VAL A 68 9.07 -1.12 -17.32
N VAL A 69 8.12 -0.24 -17.02
CA VAL A 69 8.35 0.99 -16.26
C VAL A 69 8.09 0.72 -14.77
N PRO A 70 9.12 0.59 -13.90
CA PRO A 70 8.95 0.07 -12.55
C PRO A 70 8.02 0.90 -11.66
N ILE A 71 8.00 2.22 -11.82
CA ILE A 71 7.12 3.11 -11.05
C ILE A 71 5.62 2.93 -11.37
N ARG A 72 5.29 2.33 -12.53
CA ARG A 72 3.90 2.11 -12.96
C ARG A 72 3.35 0.74 -12.57
N ILE A 73 4.16 -0.11 -11.92
CA ILE A 73 3.73 -1.44 -11.50
C ILE A 73 2.89 -1.32 -10.23
N SER A 74 1.79 -2.08 -10.15
CA SER A 74 1.06 -2.23 -8.89
C SER A 74 1.92 -2.92 -7.83
N HIS A 75 1.94 -2.39 -6.59
CA HIS A 75 2.57 -3.08 -5.45
C HIS A 75 2.12 -4.53 -5.29
N ALA A 76 0.89 -4.88 -5.67
CA ALA A 76 0.42 -6.25 -5.58
C ALA A 76 1.20 -7.21 -6.48
N ARG A 77 1.67 -6.77 -7.66
CA ARG A 77 2.53 -7.58 -8.54
C ARG A 77 3.90 -7.88 -7.96
N MET A 78 4.33 -7.15 -6.93
CA MET A 78 5.56 -7.46 -6.20
C MET A 78 5.42 -8.72 -5.34
N LEU A 79 4.20 -9.23 -5.16
CA LEU A 79 3.90 -10.45 -4.40
C LEU A 79 3.59 -11.60 -5.36
N HIS A 80 3.89 -12.83 -4.94
CA HIS A 80 3.50 -14.01 -5.72
C HIS A 80 1.98 -14.03 -5.97
N GLY A 81 1.55 -14.27 -7.22
CA GLY A 81 0.14 -14.36 -7.58
C GLY A 81 -0.67 -13.06 -7.46
N GLY A 82 -0.03 -11.90 -7.26
CA GLY A 82 -0.71 -10.60 -7.33
C GLY A 82 -0.84 -10.09 -8.77
N SER A 83 -1.88 -9.30 -9.03
CA SER A 83 -2.14 -8.66 -10.33
C SER A 83 -2.24 -7.13 -10.20
N ASP A 84 -2.40 -6.41 -11.33
CA ASP A 84 -2.61 -4.96 -11.28
C ASP A 84 -3.95 -4.56 -10.66
N THR A 85 -4.91 -5.48 -10.61
CA THR A 85 -6.30 -5.23 -10.23
C THR A 85 -6.69 -5.79 -8.86
N THR A 86 -5.78 -6.50 -8.19
CA THR A 86 -6.10 -7.19 -6.92
C THR A 86 -5.24 -6.66 -5.78
N SER A 87 -5.87 -6.08 -4.75
CA SER A 87 -5.23 -5.97 -3.45
C SER A 87 -5.26 -7.35 -2.80
N VAL A 88 -4.11 -7.83 -2.32
CA VAL A 88 -4.00 -9.10 -1.61
C VAL A 88 -3.90 -8.81 -0.12
N ALA A 89 -4.64 -9.52 0.74
CA ALA A 89 -4.57 -9.36 2.21
C ALA A 89 -3.15 -9.56 2.77
N GLU A 90 -2.28 -10.23 2.01
CA GLU A 90 -0.88 -10.40 2.37
C GLU A 90 -0.06 -9.12 2.21
N LYS A 91 -0.49 -8.17 1.37
CA LYS A 91 0.11 -6.83 1.25
C LYS A 91 0.04 -6.07 2.58
N ASP A 92 -0.89 -6.45 3.43
CA ASP A 92 -1.29 -5.64 4.57
C ASP A 92 -0.21 -5.53 5.67
N HIS A 93 0.82 -6.38 5.67
CA HIS A 93 1.97 -6.23 6.59
C HIS A 93 3.12 -5.40 5.99
N PHE A 94 3.03 -5.01 4.72
CA PHE A 94 4.03 -4.18 4.07
C PHE A 94 3.62 -2.70 4.10
N LEU A 95 4.59 -1.86 4.39
CA LEU A 95 4.51 -0.44 4.11
C LEU A 95 4.83 -0.22 2.63
N CYS A 96 3.90 0.40 1.91
CA CYS A 96 4.03 0.64 0.48
C CYS A 96 4.63 2.01 0.23
N TYR A 97 5.49 2.12 -0.79
CA TYR A 97 6.05 3.40 -1.16
C TYR A 97 6.33 3.49 -2.65
N TRP A 98 6.52 4.72 -3.11
CA TRP A 98 6.97 5.09 -4.44
C TRP A 98 8.24 5.91 -4.32
N TYR A 99 9.17 5.71 -5.23
CA TYR A 99 10.39 6.49 -5.33
C TYR A 99 10.47 7.10 -6.72
N HIS A 100 10.56 8.43 -6.79
CA HIS A 100 10.79 9.18 -8.00
C HIS A 100 12.23 9.70 -8.00
N THR A 101 12.93 9.49 -9.11
CA THR A 101 14.17 10.22 -9.41
C THR A 101 13.83 11.59 -10.02
N PRO A 102 14.78 12.54 -10.06
CA PRO A 102 14.60 13.81 -10.75
C PRO A 102 13.98 13.67 -12.14
N GLY A 103 13.01 14.51 -12.45
CA GLY A 103 12.31 14.61 -13.73
C GLY A 103 11.39 13.44 -14.07
N THR A 104 11.05 12.57 -13.11
CA THR A 104 10.21 11.38 -13.37
C THR A 104 8.76 11.47 -12.88
N GLY A 105 8.40 12.52 -12.14
CA GLY A 105 7.02 12.82 -11.81
C GLY A 105 6.55 14.10 -12.48
N GLU A 106 5.27 14.41 -12.30
CA GLU A 106 4.62 15.56 -12.90
C GLU A 106 3.44 16.03 -12.05
N GLY A 107 3.12 17.33 -12.16
CA GLY A 107 1.95 17.93 -11.54
C GLY A 107 1.96 17.97 -10.00
N PRO A 108 0.87 18.45 -9.39
CA PRO A 108 0.74 18.48 -7.94
C PRO A 108 0.37 17.10 -7.37
N LEU A 109 0.96 16.72 -6.25
CA LEU A 109 0.60 15.51 -5.51
C LEU A 109 -0.49 15.83 -4.48
N HIS A 110 -1.69 15.26 -4.66
CA HIS A 110 -2.88 15.62 -3.86
C HIS A 110 -3.15 17.14 -3.82
N GLY A 111 -2.87 17.85 -4.92
CA GLY A 111 -3.03 19.29 -5.02
C GLY A 111 -1.88 20.10 -4.39
N TYR A 112 -0.90 19.45 -3.76
CA TYR A 112 0.29 20.10 -3.22
C TYR A 112 1.40 20.18 -4.28
N PRO A 113 2.05 21.35 -4.48
CA PRO A 113 3.13 21.49 -5.44
C PRO A 113 4.39 20.73 -4.97
N ILE A 114 5.01 19.97 -5.87
CA ILE A 114 6.25 19.23 -5.62
C ILE A 114 7.30 19.62 -6.66
N GLU A 115 8.52 19.86 -6.21
CA GLU A 115 9.70 20.16 -7.05
C GLU A 115 10.25 18.89 -7.70
N TRP A 116 9.73 18.52 -8.87
CA TRP A 116 10.12 17.25 -9.53
C TRP A 116 11.58 17.21 -10.01
N GLU A 117 12.35 18.29 -9.88
CA GLU A 117 13.78 18.36 -10.13
C GLU A 117 14.62 17.60 -9.08
N GLU A 118 14.02 17.18 -7.96
CA GLU A 118 14.68 16.41 -6.91
C GLU A 118 14.20 14.95 -6.84
N GLY A 119 14.84 14.14 -5.99
CA GLY A 119 14.37 12.80 -5.67
C GLY A 119 13.25 12.83 -4.63
N HIS A 120 12.21 12.03 -4.81
CA HIS A 120 11.11 11.94 -3.84
C HIS A 120 10.82 10.51 -3.43
N LEU A 121 10.91 10.26 -2.12
CA LEU A 121 10.36 9.07 -1.50
C LEU A 121 8.94 9.38 -0.98
N MET A 122 7.94 8.69 -1.51
CA MET A 122 6.54 8.85 -1.13
C MET A 122 6.10 7.59 -0.40
N VAL A 123 5.95 7.70 0.92
CA VAL A 123 5.53 6.59 1.78
C VAL A 123 4.03 6.64 1.94
N ARG A 124 3.32 5.55 1.65
CA ARG A 124 1.89 5.47 1.90
C ARG A 124 1.63 5.55 3.41
N LEU A 125 0.71 6.42 3.81
CA LEU A 125 0.20 6.51 5.16
C LEU A 125 -1.21 5.91 5.22
N ASP A 126 -1.40 4.92 6.08
CA ASP A 126 -2.70 4.32 6.35
C ASP A 126 -3.07 4.51 7.83
N PRO A 127 -3.66 5.66 8.23
CA PRO A 127 -3.87 5.99 9.65
C PRO A 127 -4.65 4.93 10.43
N ASN A 128 -5.61 4.31 9.76
CA ASN A 128 -6.52 3.31 10.33
C ASN A 128 -6.06 1.86 10.13
N TRP A 129 -4.90 1.60 9.53
CA TRP A 129 -4.41 0.24 9.34
C TRP A 129 -3.15 -0.01 10.18
N ASN A 130 -3.22 -0.98 11.08
CA ASN A 130 -2.05 -1.40 11.84
C ASN A 130 -1.33 -2.51 11.09
N HIS A 131 -0.23 -2.20 10.40
CA HIS A 131 0.54 -3.18 9.62
C HIS A 131 1.12 -4.34 10.45
N GLN A 132 1.52 -4.07 11.70
CA GLN A 132 2.08 -5.11 12.58
C GLN A 132 1.03 -6.14 12.99
N LYS A 133 -0.16 -5.67 13.36
CA LYS A 133 -1.29 -6.50 13.80
C LYS A 133 -2.17 -6.95 12.64
N GLN A 134 -1.97 -6.39 11.45
CA GLN A 134 -2.81 -6.60 10.27
C GLN A 134 -4.29 -6.40 10.59
N ALA A 135 -4.61 -5.29 11.23
CA ALA A 135 -5.94 -5.02 11.75
C ALA A 135 -6.34 -3.55 11.59
N LEU A 136 -7.64 -3.32 11.37
CA LEU A 136 -8.23 -1.99 11.35
C LEU A 136 -8.27 -1.37 12.74
N ILE A 137 -7.93 -0.09 12.82
CA ILE A 137 -8.11 0.79 13.95
C ILE A 137 -9.36 1.63 13.67
N ARG A 138 -10.36 1.54 14.56
CA ARG A 138 -11.58 2.35 14.44
C ARG A 138 -11.22 3.83 14.47
N GLN A 139 -11.82 4.63 13.59
CA GLN A 139 -11.57 6.08 13.49
C GLN A 139 -11.89 6.83 14.79
N SER A 140 -12.83 6.34 15.59
CA SER A 140 -13.18 6.92 16.88
C SER A 140 -12.10 6.74 17.97
N ASP A 141 -11.13 5.85 17.76
CA ASP A 141 -10.02 5.62 18.70
C ASP A 141 -8.82 6.48 18.32
N THR A 142 -8.99 7.80 18.46
CA THR A 142 -8.03 8.82 18.00
C THR A 142 -6.62 8.58 18.54
N ALA A 143 -6.50 8.26 19.84
CA ALA A 143 -5.20 7.98 20.45
C ALA A 143 -4.50 6.74 19.85
N LYS A 144 -5.24 5.71 19.41
CA LYS A 144 -4.62 4.59 18.67
C LYS A 144 -4.25 4.96 17.25
N VAL A 145 -5.04 5.81 16.60
CA VAL A 145 -4.73 6.31 15.24
C VAL A 145 -3.45 7.13 15.28
N GLU A 146 -3.30 8.08 16.20
CA GLU A 146 -2.10 8.91 16.36
C GLU A 146 -0.85 8.06 16.59
N ARG A 147 -0.89 7.14 17.57
CA ARG A 147 0.23 6.19 17.79
C ARG A 147 0.53 5.31 16.58
N ASN A 148 -0.45 5.05 15.71
CA ASN A 148 -0.24 4.28 14.49
C ASN A 148 0.43 5.13 13.41
N ILE A 149 0.07 6.41 13.29
CA ILE A 149 0.73 7.37 12.42
C ILE A 149 2.20 7.51 12.86
N ASP A 150 2.49 7.70 14.15
CA ASP A 150 3.86 7.82 14.67
C ASP A 150 4.72 6.59 14.33
N ARG A 151 4.14 5.39 14.41
CA ARG A 151 4.85 4.16 14.02
C ARG A 151 5.16 4.12 12.54
N GLN A 152 4.21 4.52 11.69
CA GLN A 152 4.42 4.59 10.25
C GLN A 152 5.45 5.67 9.89
N TYR A 153 5.46 6.79 10.62
CA TYR A 153 6.49 7.81 10.50
C TYR A 153 7.88 7.23 10.77
N VAL A 154 8.07 6.51 11.89
CA VAL A 154 9.36 5.88 12.21
C VAL A 154 9.80 4.87 11.14
N LEU A 155 8.86 4.12 10.56
CA LEU A 155 9.16 3.20 9.45
C LEU A 155 9.53 3.96 8.17
N GLY A 156 8.81 5.04 7.85
CA GLY A 156 9.11 5.93 6.73
C GLY A 156 10.48 6.57 6.84
N GLN A 157 10.84 7.06 8.03
CA GLN A 157 12.17 7.62 8.32
C GLN A 157 13.26 6.58 8.10
N LYS A 158 13.10 5.36 8.65
CA LYS A 158 14.08 4.28 8.41
C LYS A 158 14.26 3.97 6.94
N LEU A 159 13.17 3.97 6.16
CA LEU A 159 13.24 3.77 4.72
C LEU A 159 13.97 4.93 4.03
N PHE A 160 13.68 6.17 4.43
CA PHE A 160 14.36 7.36 3.91
C PHE A 160 15.87 7.31 4.18
N ASP A 161 16.27 6.96 5.40
CA ASP A 161 17.68 6.82 5.78
C ASP A 161 18.41 5.79 4.90
N GLN A 162 17.73 4.72 4.47
CA GLN A 162 18.30 3.76 3.52
C GLN A 162 18.58 4.38 2.15
N TYR A 163 17.74 5.29 1.66
CA TYR A 163 17.99 6.01 0.40
C TYR A 163 19.08 7.07 0.55
N VAL A 164 19.13 7.78 1.68
CA VAL A 164 20.21 8.73 2.00
C VAL A 164 21.55 7.99 1.98
N ALA A 165 21.61 6.81 2.60
CA ALA A 165 22.83 5.97 2.62
C ALA A 165 23.30 5.51 1.23
N LEU A 166 22.48 5.61 0.18
CA LEU A 166 22.92 5.35 -1.19
C LEU A 166 23.75 6.50 -1.78
N GLY A 167 23.79 7.67 -1.13
CA GLY A 167 24.50 8.85 -1.59
C GLY A 167 23.98 9.39 -2.94
N PRO A 168 22.67 9.70 -3.07
CA PRO A 168 22.14 10.29 -4.29
C PRO A 168 22.86 11.62 -4.60
N LYS A 169 23.08 11.89 -5.89
CA LYS A 169 23.77 13.11 -6.37
C LYS A 169 22.83 14.31 -6.58
N PHE A 170 21.64 14.22 -6.01
CA PHE A 170 20.57 15.20 -6.14
C PHE A 170 19.88 15.34 -4.77
N PRO A 171 19.17 16.44 -4.52
CA PRO A 171 18.42 16.58 -3.28
C PRO A 171 17.37 15.47 -3.15
N LEU A 172 17.17 14.97 -1.95
CA LEU A 172 16.25 13.88 -1.68
C LEU A 172 15.26 14.33 -0.60
N SER A 173 13.98 14.36 -0.96
CA SER A 173 12.87 14.66 -0.05
C SER A 173 12.02 13.42 0.20
N TRP A 174 11.34 13.38 1.35
CA TRP A 174 10.30 12.39 1.57
C TRP A 174 9.00 12.95 2.13
N HIS A 175 7.95 12.19 1.85
CA HIS A 175 6.56 12.57 2.08
C HIS A 175 5.80 11.37 2.63
N MET A 176 4.79 11.63 3.47
CA MET A 176 3.79 10.65 3.87
C MET A 176 2.47 10.94 3.16
N ILE A 177 1.99 10.00 2.35
CA ILE A 177 0.83 10.20 1.47
C ILE A 177 -0.37 9.45 2.05
N GLY A 178 -1.28 10.20 2.67
CA GLY A 178 -2.50 9.67 3.28
C GLY A 178 -3.63 9.45 2.26
N PRO A 179 -4.75 8.83 2.66
CA PRO A 179 -5.89 8.58 1.77
C PRO A 179 -6.62 9.86 1.36
N ARG A 180 -6.48 10.95 2.13
CA ARG A 180 -6.97 12.28 1.79
C ARG A 180 -5.79 13.26 1.72
N PRO A 181 -5.91 14.35 0.95
CA PRO A 181 -4.89 15.41 0.95
C PRO A 181 -4.57 15.93 2.36
N ALA A 182 -5.59 16.13 3.20
CA ALA A 182 -5.44 16.61 4.57
C ALA A 182 -4.73 15.62 5.52
N ASP A 183 -4.64 14.35 5.15
CA ASP A 183 -3.90 13.33 5.92
C ASP A 183 -2.43 13.25 5.46
N SER A 184 -2.06 13.92 4.38
CA SER A 184 -0.72 13.84 3.80
C SER A 184 0.23 14.83 4.47
N MET A 185 1.49 14.43 4.63
CA MET A 185 2.57 15.25 5.15
C MET A 185 3.63 15.39 4.05
N PHE A 186 3.78 16.59 3.52
CA PHE A 186 4.73 16.89 2.45
C PHE A 186 6.03 17.46 3.04
N TYR A 187 7.15 17.17 2.38
CA TYR A 187 8.47 17.66 2.78
C TYR A 187 8.78 17.39 4.25
N VAL A 188 8.54 16.15 4.69
CA VAL A 188 8.81 15.72 6.06
C VAL A 188 10.28 15.94 6.41
N GLN A 189 11.17 15.61 5.48
CA GLN A 189 12.58 15.94 5.52
C GLN A 189 13.11 16.06 4.09
N ARG A 190 14.12 16.89 3.92
CA ARG A 190 14.93 17.01 2.70
C ARG A 190 16.41 16.96 3.06
N VAL A 191 17.20 16.26 2.26
CA VAL A 191 18.65 16.13 2.42
C VAL A 191 19.33 16.56 1.13
N GLU A 192 20.40 17.36 1.24
CA GLU A 192 21.20 17.79 0.10
C GLU A 192 22.22 16.70 -0.29
N PRO A 193 22.65 16.64 -1.57
CA PRO A 193 23.63 15.67 -1.99
C PRO A 193 24.96 15.84 -1.23
N GLY A 194 25.49 14.74 -0.71
CA GLY A 194 26.77 14.72 0.01
C GLY A 194 26.68 14.95 1.52
N GLN A 195 25.48 15.01 2.08
CA GLN A 195 25.23 14.98 3.53
C GLN A 195 25.05 13.56 4.08
#